data_AF-A0A0S9D780-F1
#
_entry.id   AF-A0A0S9D780-F1
#
_cell.length_a   1.000
_cell.length_b   1.000
_cell.length_c   1.000
_cell.angle_alpha   90.00
_cell.angle_beta   90.00
_cell.angle_gamma   90.00
#
_symmetry.space_group_name_H-M   'P 1'
#
loop_
_entity.id
_entity.type
_entity.pdbx_description
1 polymer ?
#
loop_
_entity_poly.entity_id
_entity_poly.type
_entity_poly.pdbx_seq_one_letter_code
_entity_poly.pdbx_strand_id
1 'polypeptide(L)'
;MDQLDQHYAYHRLARSWPQYRWWKPLLTGLLGLAFYLALTVLLLVVGVVAALATSADTQRIMEAAEALDLSNPVIFAFTLVSLILMIPALGMATFIIGPKPIGLLSSVAGRIRWRWLVTCVVTAIAVFLASLLVSALLTVVFPEDGPAPSAQQDTSVLWIMLALSLLAVPFQAAAEEYVFRGYLMQAIGGWLRHPAFAILLPIPLFVLGHGYDPLGQADVAVFALFAGWITWRTGGLEAAIAVHAINNMTIFVLGAVGVVDVNNTEGSVGGLVVSVATMAVTAAVIVRLANRRGIGRTRPGAAGPTAARPDPVPAGAGQDAHPGFPGGMHAVAGVPAQVRSWDPTQYGTGRHGTDGHVDAPITAPSAAPLVQHPAEPTPAPLQRPVWQDPFGSPVDRPRAGAAQPAPGRDYTADRHPSGPSHPGGPGYPAGTPYPSGPGYPAATSGASAARPDSGDGQEARDDDGDRSGDEPGR
;
A
#
# COMPACT_ATOMS: atom_id res chain seq x y z
N MET A 1 -26.20 -24.82 -2.05
CA MET A 1 -25.17 -24.91 -3.10
C MET A 1 -24.65 -23.54 -3.54
N ASP A 2 -25.07 -22.43 -2.92
CA ASP A 2 -24.76 -21.05 -3.37
C ASP A 2 -23.38 -20.47 -2.96
N GLN A 3 -22.56 -21.20 -2.20
CA GLN A 3 -21.27 -20.68 -1.74
C GLN A 3 -20.11 -20.89 -2.73
N LEU A 4 -20.28 -21.72 -3.77
CA LEU A 4 -19.18 -22.12 -4.65
C LEU A 4 -18.80 -21.07 -5.70
N ASP A 5 -19.67 -20.10 -5.99
CA ASP A 5 -19.44 -19.10 -7.06
C ASP A 5 -19.18 -17.67 -6.56
N GLN A 6 -19.12 -17.47 -5.23
CA GLN A 6 -19.08 -16.12 -4.68
C GLN A 6 -17.68 -15.51 -4.81
N HIS A 7 -17.54 -14.53 -5.72
CA HIS A 7 -16.32 -13.76 -5.88
C HIS A 7 -16.32 -12.52 -4.98
N TYR A 8 -15.22 -12.31 -4.27
CA TYR A 8 -15.01 -11.19 -3.37
C TYR A 8 -14.05 -10.18 -4.00
N ALA A 9 -14.53 -8.95 -4.18
CA ALA A 9 -13.67 -7.81 -4.46
C ALA A 9 -12.78 -7.50 -3.26
N TYR A 10 -11.69 -6.76 -3.49
CA TYR A 10 -10.65 -6.49 -2.49
C TYR A 10 -11.21 -5.95 -1.16
N HIS A 11 -12.10 -4.96 -1.21
CA HIS A 11 -12.74 -4.37 -0.01
C HIS A 11 -13.60 -5.37 0.79
N ARG A 12 -13.95 -6.52 0.21
CA ARG A 12 -14.75 -7.57 0.87
C ARG A 12 -13.95 -8.82 1.20
N LEU A 13 -12.64 -8.84 1.02
CA LEU A 13 -11.82 -10.05 1.23
C LEU A 13 -11.91 -10.60 2.66
N ALA A 14 -12.13 -9.76 3.68
CA ALA A 14 -12.39 -10.24 5.03
C ALA A 14 -13.54 -11.26 5.10
N ARG A 15 -14.56 -11.13 4.24
CA ARG A 15 -15.72 -12.04 4.17
C ARG A 15 -15.40 -13.38 3.48
N SER A 16 -14.31 -13.50 2.73
CA SER A 16 -13.92 -14.79 2.15
C SER A 16 -13.36 -15.77 3.18
N TRP A 17 -13.09 -15.29 4.41
CA TRP A 17 -12.61 -16.12 5.50
C TRP A 17 -13.78 -16.82 6.24
N PRO A 18 -13.79 -18.17 6.37
CA PRO A 18 -14.93 -18.89 6.95
C PRO A 18 -15.28 -18.49 8.38
N GLN A 19 -14.31 -18.00 9.15
CA GLN A 19 -14.51 -17.61 10.54
C GLN A 19 -14.83 -16.12 10.71
N TYR A 20 -15.15 -15.40 9.63
CA TYR A 20 -15.49 -13.99 9.72
C TYR A 20 -16.66 -13.76 10.68
N ARG A 21 -16.49 -12.78 11.57
CA ARG A 21 -17.55 -12.23 12.44
C ARG A 21 -17.45 -10.72 12.39
N TRP A 22 -18.58 -10.02 12.52
CA TRP A 22 -18.65 -8.56 12.37
C TRP A 22 -17.77 -7.81 13.38
N TRP A 23 -17.55 -8.37 14.58
CA TRP A 23 -16.73 -7.76 15.64
C TRP A 23 -15.22 -8.02 15.49
N LYS A 24 -14.81 -9.05 14.71
CA LYS A 24 -13.40 -9.39 14.56
C LYS A 24 -12.56 -8.26 13.98
N PRO A 25 -13.00 -7.53 12.93
CA PRO A 25 -12.28 -6.36 12.45
C PRO A 25 -12.07 -5.30 13.54
N LEU A 26 -13.07 -5.02 14.39
CA LEU A 26 -12.91 -4.07 15.51
C LEU A 26 -11.81 -4.52 16.47
N LEU A 27 -11.84 -5.79 16.88
CA LEU A 27 -10.84 -6.32 17.79
C LEU A 27 -9.45 -6.37 17.16
N THR A 28 -9.33 -6.66 15.86
CA THR A 28 -8.06 -6.53 15.13
C THR A 28 -7.55 -5.09 15.14
N GLY A 29 -8.43 -4.10 14.99
CA GLY A 29 -8.05 -2.69 15.06
C GLY A 29 -7.58 -2.28 16.45
N LEU A 30 -8.32 -2.65 17.49
CA LEU A 30 -7.95 -2.37 18.88
C LEU A 30 -6.62 -3.02 19.26
N LEU A 31 -6.41 -4.28 18.88
CA LEU A 31 -5.15 -4.98 19.13
C LEU A 31 -4.00 -4.39 18.31
N GLY A 32 -4.26 -4.01 17.06
CA GLY A 32 -3.28 -3.31 16.21
C GLY A 32 -2.87 -1.97 16.81
N LEU A 33 -3.83 -1.19 17.31
CA LEU A 33 -3.57 0.06 18.02
C LEU A 33 -2.76 -0.17 19.30
N ALA A 34 -3.13 -1.17 20.11
CA ALA A 34 -2.39 -1.50 21.33
C ALA A 34 -0.93 -1.89 21.04
N PHE A 35 -0.68 -2.73 20.02
CA PHE A 35 0.67 -3.07 19.60
C PHE A 35 1.44 -1.87 19.05
N TYR A 36 0.78 -1.03 18.24
CA TYR A 36 1.39 0.18 17.71
C TYR A 36 1.83 1.11 18.84
N LEU A 37 0.95 1.41 19.80
CA LEU A 37 1.28 2.24 20.96
C LEU A 37 2.42 1.65 21.78
N ALA A 38 2.42 0.34 22.05
CA ALA A 38 3.50 -0.31 22.77
C ALA A 38 4.85 -0.21 22.04
N LEU A 39 4.86 -0.42 20.72
CA LEU A 39 6.07 -0.30 19.88
C LEU A 39 6.56 1.16 19.80
N THR A 40 5.66 2.13 19.71
CA THR A 40 6.01 3.56 19.70
C THR A 40 6.55 4.01 21.05
N VAL A 41 5.98 3.56 22.17
CA VAL A 41 6.53 3.82 23.51
C VAL A 41 7.92 3.20 23.66
N LEU A 42 8.13 1.98 23.17
CA LEU A 42 9.44 1.36 23.16
C LEU A 42 10.45 2.17 22.31
N LEU A 43 10.05 2.64 21.13
CA LEU A 43 10.87 3.51 20.28
C LEU A 43 11.25 4.82 21.00
N LEU A 44 10.29 5.45 21.69
CA LEU A 44 10.52 6.66 22.49
C LEU A 44 11.54 6.40 23.60
N VAL A 45 11.38 5.32 24.36
CA VAL A 45 12.31 4.96 25.44
C VAL A 45 13.72 4.73 24.89
N VAL A 46 13.85 4.00 23.77
CA VAL A 46 15.15 3.78 23.11
C VAL A 46 15.76 5.10 22.66
N GLY A 47 14.96 6.00 22.07
CA GLY A 47 15.40 7.33 21.66
C GLY A 47 15.92 8.18 22.82
N VAL A 48 15.20 8.21 23.94
CA VAL A 48 15.60 8.94 25.16
C VAL A 48 16.90 8.36 25.73
N VAL A 49 17.00 7.04 25.86
CA VAL A 49 18.22 6.38 26.37
C VAL A 49 19.42 6.67 25.45
N ALA A 50 19.24 6.65 24.14
CA ALA A 50 20.30 6.98 23.19
C ALA A 50 20.74 8.45 23.29
N ALA A 51 19.81 9.39 23.45
CA ALA A 51 20.11 10.80 23.63
C ALA A 51 20.93 11.05 24.91
N LEU A 52 20.51 10.44 26.03
CA LEU A 52 21.21 10.54 27.31
C LEU A 52 22.61 9.90 27.28
N ALA A 53 22.79 8.83 26.51
CA ALA A 53 24.07 8.11 26.39
C ALA A 53 25.09 8.81 25.50
N THR A 54 24.66 9.66 24.56
CA THR A 54 25.54 10.27 23.54
C THR A 54 25.97 11.69 23.85
N SER A 55 25.56 12.26 25.00
CA SER A 55 25.71 13.70 25.31
C SER A 55 25.28 14.61 24.15
N ALA A 56 24.31 14.12 23.36
CA ALA A 56 23.76 14.89 22.25
C ALA A 56 23.14 16.18 22.79
N ASP A 57 23.13 17.21 21.95
CA ASP A 57 22.44 18.47 22.23
C ASP A 57 20.93 18.19 22.34
N THR A 58 20.54 17.77 23.54
CA THR A 58 19.21 17.24 23.84
C THR A 58 18.19 18.36 23.75
N GLN A 59 18.60 19.59 24.05
CA GLN A 59 17.76 20.78 23.91
C GLN A 59 17.38 21.02 22.45
N ARG A 60 18.36 21.02 21.53
CA ARG A 60 18.09 21.17 20.09
C ARG A 60 17.18 20.06 19.53
N ILE A 61 17.37 18.81 19.98
CA ILE A 61 16.52 17.69 19.57
C ILE A 61 15.09 17.86 20.11
N MET A 62 14.94 18.31 21.36
CA MET A 62 13.62 18.56 21.96
C MET A 62 12.89 19.71 21.25
N GLU A 63 13.56 20.82 20.97
CA GLU A 63 12.99 21.94 20.20
C GLU A 63 12.52 21.50 18.80
N ALA A 64 13.35 20.71 18.09
CA ALA A 64 12.99 20.14 16.80
C ALA A 64 11.82 19.13 16.89
N ALA A 65 11.74 18.37 17.98
CA ALA A 65 10.64 17.43 18.23
C ALA A 65 9.32 18.15 18.54
N GLU A 66 9.36 19.24 19.31
CA GLU A 66 8.19 20.08 19.60
C GLU A 66 7.64 20.74 18.33
N ALA A 67 8.53 21.18 17.44
CA ALA A 67 8.17 21.75 16.14
C ALA A 67 7.83 20.69 15.06
N LEU A 68 8.05 19.40 15.32
CA LEU A 68 8.01 18.31 14.32
C LEU A 68 8.83 18.63 13.07
N ASP A 69 10.01 19.23 13.24
CA ASP A 69 10.87 19.67 12.14
C ASP A 69 11.43 18.48 11.34
N LEU A 70 10.84 18.23 10.17
CA LEU A 70 11.21 17.13 9.27
C LEU A 70 12.48 17.42 8.47
N SER A 71 13.04 18.64 8.54
CA SER A 71 14.36 18.94 8.00
C SER A 71 15.48 18.41 8.89
N ASN A 72 15.19 18.15 10.17
CA ASN A 72 16.11 17.51 11.11
C ASN A 72 16.15 15.98 10.87
N PRO A 73 17.33 15.39 10.59
CA PRO A 73 17.44 13.97 10.24
C PRO A 73 17.02 13.02 11.37
N VAL A 74 17.18 13.42 12.64
CA VAL A 74 16.78 12.60 13.79
C VAL A 74 15.26 12.56 13.92
N ILE A 75 14.62 13.73 13.83
CA ILE A 75 13.15 13.84 13.87
C ILE A 75 12.53 13.16 12.67
N PHE A 76 13.09 13.37 11.47
CA PHE A 76 12.63 12.69 10.26
C PHE A 76 12.74 11.16 10.38
N ALA A 77 13.88 10.64 10.83
CA ALA A 77 14.06 9.21 11.05
C ALA A 77 13.08 8.67 12.10
N PHE A 78 12.91 9.37 13.22
CA PHE A 78 11.98 8.98 14.28
C PHE A 78 10.54 8.91 13.75
N THR A 79 10.09 9.94 13.02
CA THR A 79 8.77 10.00 12.40
C THR A 79 8.57 8.84 11.42
N LEU A 80 9.51 8.60 10.50
CA LEU A 80 9.42 7.48 9.55
C LEU A 80 9.37 6.13 10.25
N VAL A 81 10.25 5.88 11.22
CA VAL A 81 10.28 4.61 11.96
C VAL A 81 8.98 4.42 12.74
N SER A 82 8.46 5.45 13.39
CA SER A 82 7.20 5.38 14.11
C SER A 82 6.07 4.93 13.19
N LEU A 83 5.94 5.49 11.98
CA LEU A 83 4.93 5.09 11.00
C LEU A 83 5.15 3.67 10.48
N ILE A 84 6.40 3.29 10.20
CA ILE A 84 6.76 1.95 9.72
C ILE A 84 6.32 0.86 10.73
N LEU A 85 6.34 1.16 12.04
CA LEU A 85 5.91 0.23 13.09
C LEU A 85 4.42 -0.15 13.00
N MET A 86 3.60 0.58 12.23
CA MET A 86 2.22 0.15 11.93
C MET A 86 2.18 -1.20 11.18
N ILE A 87 3.19 -1.53 10.36
CA ILE A 87 3.25 -2.81 9.63
C ILE A 87 3.32 -4.00 10.60
N PRO A 88 4.32 -4.13 11.49
CA PRO A 88 4.37 -5.24 12.43
C PRO A 88 3.19 -5.20 13.41
N ALA A 89 2.73 -4.03 13.85
CA ALA A 89 1.56 -3.92 14.74
C ALA A 89 0.30 -4.53 14.10
N LEU A 90 -0.03 -4.12 12.88
CA LEU A 90 -1.17 -4.64 12.14
C LEU A 90 -0.98 -6.12 11.77
N GLY A 91 0.26 -6.51 11.43
CA GLY A 91 0.65 -7.88 11.14
C GLY A 91 0.37 -8.81 12.32
N MET A 92 0.80 -8.44 13.53
CA MET A 92 0.55 -9.20 14.75
C MET A 92 -0.95 -9.27 15.08
N ALA A 93 -1.68 -8.16 14.99
CA ALA A 93 -3.11 -8.16 15.27
C ALA A 93 -3.91 -9.04 14.28
N THR A 94 -3.55 -8.98 13.00
CA THR A 94 -4.13 -9.81 11.95
C THR A 94 -3.70 -11.27 12.08
N PHE A 95 -2.48 -11.52 12.59
CA PHE A 95 -2.01 -12.86 12.91
C PHE A 95 -2.87 -13.51 14.01
N ILE A 96 -3.32 -12.77 15.01
CA ILE A 96 -4.08 -13.33 16.13
C ILE A 96 -5.58 -13.49 15.77
N ILE A 97 -6.23 -12.45 15.22
CA ILE A 97 -7.70 -12.44 15.03
C ILE A 97 -8.15 -12.33 13.56
N GLY A 98 -7.28 -11.80 12.69
CA GLY A 98 -7.65 -11.40 11.34
C GLY A 98 -7.75 -12.53 10.31
N PRO A 99 -8.22 -12.20 9.09
CA PRO A 99 -8.43 -13.16 8.01
C PRO A 99 -7.15 -13.85 7.56
N LYS A 100 -7.26 -15.11 7.11
CA LYS A 100 -6.15 -15.93 6.64
C LYS A 100 -6.25 -16.22 5.14
N PRO A 101 -5.12 -16.23 4.40
CA PRO A 101 -3.76 -15.85 4.82
C PRO A 101 -3.59 -14.34 5.07
N ILE A 102 -2.57 -13.92 5.83
CA ILE A 102 -2.32 -12.49 6.16
C ILE A 102 -2.16 -11.64 4.89
N GLY A 103 -1.58 -12.19 3.82
CA GLY A 103 -1.41 -11.47 2.57
C GLY A 103 -2.72 -11.12 1.84
N LEU A 104 -3.90 -11.51 2.37
CA LEU A 104 -5.18 -10.93 1.96
C LEU A 104 -5.26 -9.42 2.25
N LEU A 105 -4.47 -8.92 3.21
CA LEU A 105 -4.26 -7.48 3.38
C LEU A 105 -3.56 -6.86 2.16
N SER A 106 -2.71 -7.60 1.45
CA SER A 106 -1.91 -7.07 0.34
C SER A 106 -2.68 -7.04 -0.98
N SER A 107 -3.34 -8.14 -1.35
CA SER A 107 -4.10 -8.23 -2.60
C SER A 107 -5.07 -9.41 -2.62
N VAL A 108 -5.93 -9.47 -3.63
CA VAL A 108 -6.82 -10.63 -3.90
C VAL A 108 -6.03 -11.93 -4.13
N ALA A 109 -4.77 -11.85 -4.56
CA ALA A 109 -3.90 -13.01 -4.71
C ALA A 109 -3.37 -13.54 -3.36
N GLY A 110 -3.62 -12.85 -2.25
CA GLY A 110 -3.12 -13.22 -0.93
C GLY A 110 -1.62 -12.96 -0.73
N ARG A 111 -1.01 -12.12 -1.58
CA ARG A 111 0.41 -11.72 -1.55
C ARG A 111 0.63 -10.46 -2.39
N ILE A 112 1.78 -9.80 -2.23
CA ILE A 112 2.20 -8.72 -3.13
C ILE A 112 2.54 -9.30 -4.51
N ARG A 113 1.97 -8.71 -5.56
CA ARG A 113 2.29 -9.03 -6.96
C ARG A 113 3.52 -8.23 -7.39
N TRP A 114 4.72 -8.68 -7.04
CA TRP A 114 5.98 -7.94 -7.26
C TRP A 114 6.18 -7.39 -8.69
N ARG A 115 5.90 -8.21 -9.71
CA ARG A 115 5.99 -7.77 -11.12
C ARG A 115 5.05 -6.61 -11.44
N TRP A 116 3.87 -6.61 -10.81
CA TRP A 116 2.89 -5.53 -10.93
C TRP A 116 3.33 -4.31 -10.14
N LEU A 117 3.79 -4.49 -8.89
CA LEU A 117 4.34 -3.40 -8.07
C LEU A 117 5.46 -2.64 -8.81
N VAL A 118 6.45 -3.35 -9.35
CA VAL A 118 7.54 -2.72 -10.13
C VAL A 118 7.00 -1.93 -11.32
N THR A 119 5.97 -2.45 -11.99
CA THR A 119 5.34 -1.74 -13.11
C THR A 119 4.66 -0.45 -12.64
N CYS A 120 3.96 -0.50 -11.50
CA CYS A 120 3.35 0.68 -10.90
C CYS A 120 4.41 1.70 -10.47
N VAL A 121 5.53 1.25 -9.87
CA VAL A 121 6.65 2.12 -9.47
C VAL A 121 7.25 2.83 -10.67
N VAL A 122 7.60 2.09 -11.73
CA VAL A 122 8.16 2.71 -12.96
C VAL A 122 7.16 3.68 -13.59
N THR A 123 5.88 3.33 -13.60
CA THR A 123 4.82 4.22 -14.11
C THR A 123 4.70 5.49 -13.27
N ALA A 124 4.70 5.37 -11.94
CA ALA A 124 4.64 6.49 -11.02
C ALA A 124 5.84 7.41 -11.20
N ILE A 125 7.07 6.86 -11.26
CA ILE A 125 8.29 7.65 -11.53
C ILE A 125 8.13 8.43 -12.84
N ALA A 126 7.72 7.79 -13.93
CA ALA A 126 7.59 8.45 -15.21
C ALA A 126 6.55 9.60 -15.20
N VAL A 127 5.39 9.39 -14.58
CA VAL A 127 4.35 10.42 -14.50
C VAL A 127 4.76 11.56 -13.57
N PHE A 128 5.39 11.26 -12.42
CA PHE A 128 5.86 12.28 -11.49
C PHE A 128 7.01 13.12 -12.07
N LEU A 129 7.96 12.51 -12.78
CA LEU A 129 8.99 13.26 -13.52
C LEU A 129 8.39 14.18 -14.58
N ALA A 130 7.36 13.72 -15.31
CA ALA A 130 6.63 14.57 -16.25
C ALA A 130 5.89 15.72 -15.52
N SER A 131 5.26 15.44 -14.38
CA SER A 131 4.62 16.45 -13.54
C SER A 131 5.63 17.50 -13.06
N LEU A 132 6.81 17.08 -12.59
CA LEU A 132 7.87 17.98 -12.17
C LEU A 132 8.36 18.86 -13.32
N LEU A 133 8.54 18.29 -14.51
CA LEU A 133 8.91 19.06 -15.69
C LEU A 133 7.84 20.10 -16.04
N VAL A 134 6.56 19.74 -16.00
CA VAL A 134 5.45 20.67 -16.24
C VAL A 134 5.46 21.79 -15.19
N SER A 135 5.60 21.45 -13.90
CA SER A 135 5.70 22.46 -12.84
C SER A 135 6.88 23.41 -13.06
N ALA A 136 8.06 22.89 -13.40
CA ALA A 136 9.24 23.71 -13.64
C ALA A 136 9.05 24.65 -14.85
N LEU A 137 8.42 24.16 -15.93
CA LEU A 137 8.08 24.98 -17.08
C LEU A 137 7.05 26.06 -16.75
N LEU A 138 6.05 25.75 -15.92
CA LEU A 138 5.06 26.73 -15.46
C LEU A 138 5.73 27.84 -14.65
N THR A 139 6.68 27.53 -13.76
CA THR A 139 7.44 28.53 -13.01
C THR A 139 8.28 29.43 -13.93
N VAL A 140 8.81 28.90 -15.03
CA VAL A 140 9.54 29.72 -16.02
C VAL A 140 8.61 30.65 -16.80
N VAL A 141 7.40 30.20 -17.12
CA VAL A 141 6.41 30.97 -17.90
C VAL A 141 5.65 31.99 -17.03
N PHE A 142 5.40 31.62 -15.78
CA PHE A 142 4.73 32.44 -14.77
C PHE A 142 5.66 32.53 -13.54
N PRO A 143 6.66 33.41 -13.57
CA PRO A 143 7.56 33.59 -12.45
C PRO A 143 6.76 34.07 -11.24
N GLU A 144 6.90 33.36 -10.12
CA GLU A 144 6.42 33.88 -8.84
C GLU A 144 7.57 34.62 -8.16
N ASP A 145 7.28 35.82 -7.66
CA ASP A 145 8.22 36.64 -6.90
C ASP A 145 8.36 36.06 -5.48
N GLY A 146 9.10 34.95 -5.37
CA GLY A 146 9.39 34.28 -4.12
C GLY A 146 10.88 34.01 -3.96
N PRO A 147 11.44 34.11 -2.74
CA PRO A 147 12.82 33.70 -2.51
C PRO A 147 12.99 32.23 -2.90
N ALA A 148 13.97 31.94 -3.77
CA ALA A 148 14.35 30.58 -4.08
C ALA A 148 14.80 29.91 -2.78
N PRO A 149 14.23 28.75 -2.38
CA PRO A 149 14.72 28.04 -1.22
C PRO A 149 16.17 27.65 -1.50
N SER A 150 17.08 28.17 -0.68
CA SER A 150 18.52 27.90 -0.78
C SER A 150 19.07 27.69 0.63
N ALA A 151 18.54 26.69 1.33
CA ALA A 151 19.21 26.14 2.49
C ALA A 151 20.13 25.02 2.01
N GLN A 152 21.39 25.37 1.73
CA GLN A 152 22.40 24.36 1.39
C GLN A 152 22.69 23.55 2.65
N GLN A 153 22.10 22.36 2.73
CA GLN A 153 22.29 21.42 3.82
C GLN A 153 23.77 21.02 3.93
N ASP A 154 24.23 20.74 5.14
CA ASP A 154 25.52 20.07 5.35
C ASP A 154 25.55 18.80 4.50
N THR A 155 26.66 18.56 3.80
CA THR A 155 26.80 17.41 2.88
C THR A 155 26.52 16.09 3.59
N SER A 156 26.89 15.95 4.87
CA SER A 156 26.60 14.76 5.66
C SER A 156 25.10 14.57 5.91
N VAL A 157 24.39 15.64 6.25
CA VAL A 157 22.94 15.63 6.49
C VAL A 157 22.18 15.36 5.19
N LEU A 158 22.61 15.95 4.07
CA LEU A 158 22.05 15.67 2.75
C LEU A 158 22.04 14.17 2.44
N TRP A 159 23.16 13.47 2.61
CA TRP A 159 23.24 12.04 2.33
C TRP A 159 22.37 11.20 3.27
N ILE A 160 22.26 11.57 4.54
CA ILE A 160 21.37 10.91 5.51
C ILE A 160 19.90 11.10 5.09
N MET A 161 19.51 12.34 4.77
CA MET A 161 18.15 12.67 4.34
C MET A 161 17.78 11.95 3.04
N LEU A 162 18.70 11.89 2.06
CA LEU A 162 18.50 11.11 0.83
C LEU A 162 18.38 9.61 1.12
N ALA A 163 19.21 9.05 2.01
CA ALA A 163 19.13 7.64 2.38
C ALA A 163 17.79 7.32 3.07
N LEU A 164 17.35 8.13 4.03
CA LEU A 164 16.04 8.00 4.68
C LEU A 164 14.89 8.12 3.66
N SER A 165 14.97 9.12 2.78
CA SER A 165 13.97 9.36 1.74
C SER A 165 13.86 8.17 0.78
N LEU A 166 14.98 7.60 0.34
CA LEU A 166 14.96 6.52 -0.66
C LEU A 166 14.70 5.15 -0.06
N LEU A 167 15.09 4.91 1.20
CA LEU A 167 15.03 3.59 1.82
C LEU A 167 13.87 3.44 2.80
N ALA A 168 13.56 4.44 3.62
CA ALA A 168 12.56 4.32 4.68
C ALA A 168 11.16 4.80 4.24
N VAL A 169 11.06 5.87 3.44
CA VAL A 169 9.76 6.39 2.94
C VAL A 169 8.94 5.32 2.19
N PRO A 170 9.50 4.43 1.35
CA PRO A 170 8.70 3.36 0.74
C PRO A 170 8.01 2.44 1.76
N PHE A 171 8.64 2.18 2.91
CA PHE A 171 8.04 1.39 3.98
C PHE A 171 7.02 2.20 4.78
N GLN A 172 7.25 3.50 5.00
CA GLN A 172 6.28 4.40 5.63
C GLN A 172 5.00 4.47 4.79
N ALA A 173 5.13 4.75 3.49
CA ALA A 173 4.01 4.76 2.55
C ALA A 173 3.29 3.41 2.55
N ALA A 174 4.03 2.29 2.52
CA ALA A 174 3.42 0.97 2.62
C ALA A 174 2.64 0.79 3.92
N ALA A 175 3.16 1.25 5.06
CA ALA A 175 2.53 1.13 6.37
C ALA A 175 1.16 1.81 6.40
N GLU A 176 1.08 3.05 5.93
CA GLU A 176 -0.18 3.78 5.83
C GLU A 176 -1.16 3.11 4.87
N GLU A 177 -0.69 2.68 3.69
CA GLU A 177 -1.56 1.95 2.75
C GLU A 177 -2.09 0.64 3.35
N TYR A 178 -1.28 -0.09 4.14
CA TYR A 178 -1.75 -1.28 4.86
C TYR A 178 -2.82 -0.94 5.91
N VAL A 179 -2.70 0.16 6.64
CA VAL A 179 -3.68 0.57 7.64
C VAL A 179 -4.98 1.04 6.98
N PHE A 180 -4.89 2.02 6.07
CA PHE A 180 -6.06 2.68 5.51
C PHE A 180 -6.71 1.87 4.37
N ARG A 181 -5.92 1.37 3.43
CA ARG A 181 -6.43 0.70 2.22
C ARG A 181 -6.45 -0.81 2.41
N GLY A 182 -5.57 -1.37 3.24
CA GLY A 182 -5.54 -2.78 3.57
C GLY A 182 -6.61 -3.14 4.59
N TYR A 183 -6.38 -2.73 5.84
CA TYR A 183 -7.20 -3.11 6.98
C TYR A 183 -8.54 -2.35 7.03
N LEU A 184 -8.51 -1.01 7.06
CA LEU A 184 -9.71 -0.21 7.31
C LEU A 184 -10.72 -0.32 6.16
N MET A 185 -10.27 -0.28 4.90
CA MET A 185 -11.11 -0.57 3.73
C MET A 185 -11.81 -1.93 3.84
N GLN A 186 -11.09 -2.98 4.26
CA GLN A 186 -11.66 -4.32 4.38
C GLN A 186 -12.58 -4.49 5.60
N ALA A 187 -12.30 -3.79 6.71
CA ALA A 187 -13.17 -3.74 7.87
C ALA A 187 -14.53 -3.13 7.48
N ILE A 188 -14.49 -1.94 6.87
CA ILE A 188 -15.67 -1.22 6.40
C ILE A 188 -16.40 -2.00 5.31
N GLY A 189 -15.69 -2.54 4.31
CA GLY A 189 -16.29 -3.35 3.25
C GLY A 189 -16.86 -4.70 3.73
N GLY A 190 -16.42 -5.16 4.91
CA GLY A 190 -17.02 -6.29 5.61
C GLY A 190 -18.41 -5.96 6.19
N TRP A 191 -18.59 -4.74 6.71
CA TRP A 191 -19.86 -4.25 7.26
C TRP A 191 -20.79 -3.70 6.16
N LEU A 192 -20.25 -2.92 5.23
CA LEU A 192 -20.96 -2.21 4.18
C LEU A 192 -20.57 -2.75 2.81
N ARG A 193 -21.54 -3.20 2.02
CA ARG A 193 -21.27 -3.92 0.76
C ARG A 193 -20.73 -3.02 -0.36
N HIS A 194 -21.17 -1.76 -0.43
CA HIS A 194 -20.86 -0.86 -1.53
C HIS A 194 -19.42 -0.33 -1.43
N PRO A 195 -18.62 -0.37 -2.52
CA PRO A 195 -17.21 0.03 -2.47
C PRO A 195 -17.00 1.50 -2.11
N ALA A 196 -17.94 2.38 -2.42
CA ALA A 196 -17.83 3.80 -2.06
C ALA A 196 -17.65 4.01 -0.55
N PHE A 197 -18.32 3.24 0.31
CA PHE A 197 -18.12 3.38 1.76
C PHE A 197 -16.71 3.00 2.19
N ALA A 198 -16.19 1.91 1.63
CA ALA A 198 -14.84 1.42 1.92
C ALA A 198 -13.74 2.37 1.39
N ILE A 199 -14.05 3.20 0.39
CA ILE A 199 -13.14 4.20 -0.18
C ILE A 199 -13.25 5.54 0.54
N LEU A 200 -14.47 6.04 0.78
CA LEU A 200 -14.72 7.40 1.23
C LEU A 200 -14.61 7.58 2.75
N LEU A 201 -15.08 6.60 3.54
CA LEU A 201 -15.08 6.73 5.01
C LEU A 201 -13.67 6.77 5.65
N PRO A 202 -12.63 6.12 5.08
CA PRO A 202 -11.25 6.32 5.55
C PRO A 202 -10.67 7.70 5.29
N ILE A 203 -11.19 8.47 4.32
CA ILE A 203 -10.56 9.72 3.87
C ILE A 203 -10.48 10.76 4.99
N PRO A 204 -11.55 11.07 5.76
CA PRO A 204 -11.44 12.03 6.85
C PRO A 204 -10.40 11.64 7.90
N LEU A 205 -10.31 10.35 8.24
CA LEU A 205 -9.31 9.88 9.21
C LEU A 205 -7.87 10.05 8.70
N PHE A 206 -7.66 9.88 7.39
CA PHE A 206 -6.37 10.09 6.75
C PHE A 206 -6.00 11.58 6.70
N VAL A 207 -6.93 12.43 6.24
CA VAL A 207 -6.73 13.89 6.08
C VAL A 207 -6.47 14.56 7.43
N LEU A 208 -7.25 14.22 8.47
CA LEU A 208 -7.06 14.79 9.81
C LEU A 208 -5.69 14.49 10.41
N GLY A 209 -5.02 13.42 9.96
CA GLY A 209 -3.67 13.07 10.41
C GLY A 209 -2.55 13.93 9.83
N HIS A 210 -2.81 14.77 8.82
CA HIS A 210 -1.77 15.51 8.09
C HIS A 210 -1.59 16.97 8.54
N GLY A 211 -2.56 17.56 9.24
CA GLY A 211 -2.38 18.88 9.88
C GLY A 211 -2.19 20.09 8.95
N TYR A 212 -2.48 19.96 7.65
CA TYR A 212 -2.36 21.06 6.68
C TYR A 212 -3.51 22.07 6.75
N ASP A 213 -3.33 23.20 6.05
CA ASP A 213 -4.38 24.16 5.78
C ASP A 213 -5.52 23.55 4.91
N PRO A 214 -6.66 24.23 4.71
CA PRO A 214 -7.77 23.68 3.92
C PRO A 214 -7.40 23.26 2.49
N LEU A 215 -6.48 23.96 1.81
CA LEU A 215 -6.05 23.59 0.47
C LEU A 215 -5.12 22.37 0.48
N GLY A 216 -4.17 22.31 1.41
CA GLY A 216 -3.32 21.14 1.60
C GLY A 216 -4.12 19.91 2.02
N GLN A 217 -5.14 20.07 2.88
CA GLN A 217 -6.07 18.99 3.21
C GLN A 217 -6.88 18.51 2.00
N ALA A 218 -7.29 19.41 1.11
CA ALA A 218 -7.96 19.03 -0.12
C ALA A 218 -7.04 18.20 -1.03
N ASP A 219 -5.75 18.55 -1.12
CA ASP A 219 -4.77 17.78 -1.88
C ASP A 219 -4.57 16.36 -1.31
N VAL A 220 -4.38 16.26 0.01
CA VAL A 220 -4.32 14.97 0.72
C VAL A 220 -5.60 14.16 0.51
N ALA A 221 -6.77 14.80 0.48
CA ALA A 221 -8.05 14.14 0.21
C ALA A 221 -8.14 13.59 -1.22
N VAL A 222 -7.65 14.33 -2.22
CA VAL A 222 -7.57 13.89 -3.62
C VAL A 222 -6.68 12.66 -3.73
N PHE A 223 -5.48 12.71 -3.14
CA PHE A 223 -4.59 11.56 -3.07
C PHE A 223 -5.27 10.37 -2.38
N ALA A 224 -5.95 10.61 -1.25
CA ALA A 224 -6.60 9.57 -0.48
C ALA A 224 -7.71 8.86 -1.26
N LEU A 225 -8.50 9.62 -2.02
CA LEU A 225 -9.53 9.13 -2.93
C LEU A 225 -8.90 8.30 -4.06
N PHE A 226 -7.84 8.81 -4.69
CA PHE A 226 -7.08 8.10 -5.71
C PHE A 226 -6.58 6.75 -5.18
N ALA A 227 -5.89 6.74 -4.03
CA ALA A 227 -5.29 5.55 -3.43
C ALA A 227 -6.36 4.49 -3.07
N GLY A 228 -7.49 4.92 -2.50
CA GLY A 228 -8.62 4.05 -2.21
C GLY A 228 -9.24 3.46 -3.48
N TRP A 229 -9.49 4.29 -4.49
CA TRP A 229 -10.07 3.84 -5.76
C TRP A 229 -9.15 2.91 -6.53
N ILE A 230 -7.85 3.23 -6.66
CA ILE A 230 -6.92 2.41 -7.43
C ILE A 230 -6.67 1.05 -6.78
N THR A 231 -6.66 1.00 -5.45
CA THR A 231 -6.59 -0.25 -4.68
C THR A 231 -7.79 -1.15 -4.98
N TRP A 232 -9.01 -0.60 -4.88
CA TRP A 232 -10.23 -1.34 -5.22
C TRP A 232 -10.24 -1.75 -6.71
N ARG A 233 -9.79 -0.87 -7.60
CA ARG A 233 -9.82 -1.05 -9.05
C ARG A 233 -8.82 -2.11 -9.54
N THR A 234 -7.70 -2.28 -8.86
CA THR A 234 -6.62 -3.23 -9.21
C THR A 234 -6.57 -4.46 -8.31
N GLY A 235 -7.42 -4.52 -7.29
CA GLY A 235 -7.55 -5.67 -6.40
C GLY A 235 -6.40 -5.85 -5.41
N GLY A 236 -5.69 -4.78 -5.05
CA GLY A 236 -4.57 -4.84 -4.12
C GLY A 236 -3.85 -3.52 -3.94
N LEU A 237 -2.97 -3.46 -2.94
CA LEU A 237 -2.28 -2.24 -2.51
C LEU A 237 -1.16 -1.81 -3.45
N GLU A 238 -0.72 -2.65 -4.40
CA GLU A 238 0.54 -2.43 -5.10
C GLU A 238 0.60 -1.10 -5.87
N ALA A 239 -0.52 -0.68 -6.47
CA ALA A 239 -0.57 0.60 -7.18
C ALA A 239 -0.57 1.79 -6.21
N ALA A 240 -1.31 1.70 -5.11
CA ALA A 240 -1.37 2.76 -4.11
C ALA A 240 -0.02 2.94 -3.40
N ILE A 241 0.62 1.84 -2.96
CA ILE A 241 1.96 1.84 -2.35
C ILE A 241 2.98 2.49 -3.29
N ALA A 242 2.99 2.11 -4.57
CA ALA A 242 3.92 2.66 -5.53
C ALA A 242 3.76 4.18 -5.69
N VAL A 243 2.52 4.65 -5.87
CA VAL A 243 2.26 6.08 -6.09
C VAL A 243 2.49 6.89 -4.81
N HIS A 244 2.07 6.38 -3.66
CA HIS A 244 2.34 7.00 -2.35
C HIS A 244 3.84 7.15 -2.12
N ALA A 245 4.61 6.06 -2.28
CA ALA A 245 6.05 6.08 -2.07
C ALA A 245 6.72 7.11 -2.99
N ILE A 246 6.40 7.10 -4.29
CA ILE A 246 7.00 8.06 -5.24
C ILE A 246 6.57 9.50 -4.94
N ASN A 247 5.33 9.74 -4.53
CA ASN A 247 4.87 11.06 -4.12
C ASN A 247 5.71 11.61 -2.95
N ASN A 248 5.80 10.86 -1.86
CA ASN A 248 6.51 11.31 -0.66
C ASN A 248 8.03 11.35 -0.89
N MET A 249 8.60 10.37 -1.60
CA MET A 249 10.01 10.39 -1.99
C MET A 249 10.34 11.64 -2.80
N THR A 250 9.46 12.06 -3.72
CA THR A 250 9.66 13.28 -4.50
C THR A 250 9.75 14.50 -3.60
N ILE A 251 8.80 14.66 -2.66
CA ILE A 251 8.78 15.78 -1.71
C ILE A 251 10.06 15.78 -0.86
N PHE A 252 10.41 14.65 -0.23
CA PHE A 252 11.55 14.59 0.68
C PHE A 252 12.92 14.65 -0.01
N VAL A 253 13.06 14.11 -1.23
CA VAL A 253 14.30 14.26 -2.03
C VAL A 253 14.49 15.70 -2.46
N LEU A 254 13.44 16.36 -2.96
CA LEU A 254 13.49 17.79 -3.30
C LEU A 254 13.75 18.65 -2.05
N GLY A 255 13.19 18.26 -0.91
CA GLY A 255 13.47 18.84 0.39
C GLY A 255 14.94 18.74 0.80
N ALA A 256 15.51 17.54 0.68
CA ALA A 256 16.90 17.30 1.03
C ALA A 256 17.87 18.15 0.19
N VAL A 257 17.57 18.38 -1.09
CA VAL A 257 18.38 19.25 -1.97
C VAL A 257 18.02 20.73 -1.89
N GLY A 258 17.08 21.10 -1.01
CA GLY A 258 16.70 22.49 -0.73
C GLY A 258 15.75 23.12 -1.76
N VAL A 259 15.10 22.35 -2.63
CA VAL A 259 14.15 22.86 -3.64
C VAL A 259 12.74 23.05 -3.06
N VAL A 260 12.38 22.28 -2.05
CA VAL A 260 11.05 22.30 -1.40
C VAL A 260 11.25 22.45 0.10
N ASP A 261 10.40 23.21 0.78
CA ASP A 261 10.31 23.16 2.23
C ASP A 261 9.40 21.99 2.66
N VAL A 262 9.99 21.01 3.33
CA VAL A 262 9.28 19.80 3.81
C VAL A 262 8.36 20.06 4.99
N ASN A 263 8.54 21.20 5.68
CA ASN A 263 7.69 21.62 6.78
C ASN A 263 6.57 22.57 6.33
N ASN A 264 6.52 22.92 5.04
CA ASN A 264 5.45 23.78 4.53
C ASN A 264 4.10 23.06 4.66
N THR A 265 3.15 23.72 5.29
CA THR A 265 1.80 23.22 5.54
C THR A 265 0.72 23.94 4.73
N GLU A 266 1.13 24.91 3.91
CA GLU A 266 0.26 25.72 3.06
C GLU A 266 0.14 25.12 1.66
N GLY A 267 -1.10 24.84 1.24
CA GLY A 267 -1.43 24.43 -0.12
C GLY A 267 -1.65 25.63 -1.04
N SER A 268 -1.40 25.42 -2.34
CA SER A 268 -1.71 26.40 -3.40
C SER A 268 -2.72 25.84 -4.39
N VAL A 269 -3.52 26.72 -5.01
CA VAL A 269 -4.49 26.31 -6.05
C VAL A 269 -3.77 25.70 -7.25
N GLY A 270 -2.66 26.29 -7.68
CA GLY A 270 -1.83 25.76 -8.76
C GLY A 270 -1.29 24.36 -8.46
N GLY A 271 -0.76 24.17 -7.25
CA GLY A 271 -0.28 22.87 -6.76
C GLY A 271 -1.38 21.82 -6.75
N LEU A 272 -2.57 22.17 -6.25
CA LEU A 272 -3.73 21.28 -6.24
C LEU A 272 -4.18 20.88 -7.65
N VAL A 273 -4.22 21.83 -8.60
CA VAL A 273 -4.57 21.53 -10.00
C VAL A 273 -3.58 20.56 -10.63
N VAL A 274 -2.28 20.79 -10.43
CA VAL A 274 -1.22 19.89 -10.93
C VAL A 274 -1.35 18.51 -10.28
N SER A 275 -1.55 18.44 -8.96
CA SER A 275 -1.73 17.19 -8.23
C SER A 275 -2.94 16.38 -8.73
N VAL A 276 -4.10 17.03 -8.88
CA VAL A 276 -5.32 16.40 -9.45
C VAL A 276 -5.04 15.85 -10.85
N ALA A 277 -4.39 16.63 -11.71
CA ALA A 277 -4.03 16.19 -13.06
C ALA A 277 -3.07 14.98 -13.02
N THR A 278 -2.05 15.02 -12.17
CA THR A 278 -1.07 13.94 -11.99
C THR A 278 -1.73 12.67 -11.47
N MET A 279 -2.65 12.77 -10.50
CA MET A 279 -3.43 11.61 -10.01
C MET A 279 -4.35 11.05 -11.09
N ALA A 280 -5.02 11.90 -11.88
CA ALA A 280 -5.90 11.48 -12.95
C ALA A 280 -5.14 10.76 -14.09
N VAL A 281 -4.00 11.30 -14.52
CA VAL A 281 -3.12 10.68 -15.51
C VAL A 281 -2.58 9.35 -15.00
N THR A 282 -2.07 9.32 -13.76
CA THR A 282 -1.57 8.11 -13.12
C THR A 282 -2.65 7.03 -13.06
N ALA A 283 -3.87 7.39 -12.65
CA ALA A 283 -5.03 6.49 -12.63
C ALA A 283 -5.31 5.91 -14.02
N ALA A 284 -5.39 6.77 -15.05
CA ALA A 284 -5.68 6.36 -16.42
C ALA A 284 -4.63 5.37 -16.96
N VAL A 285 -3.34 5.67 -16.75
CA VAL A 285 -2.24 4.83 -17.23
C VAL A 285 -2.21 3.49 -16.49
N ILE A 286 -2.26 3.50 -15.15
CA ILE A 286 -2.25 2.27 -14.35
C ILE A 286 -3.46 1.39 -14.69
N VAL A 287 -4.66 1.97 -14.83
CA VAL A 287 -5.85 1.20 -15.20
C VAL A 287 -5.72 0.61 -16.61
N ARG A 288 -5.19 1.36 -17.57
CA ARG A 288 -4.94 0.84 -18.92
C ARG A 288 -3.95 -0.33 -18.90
N LEU A 289 -2.87 -0.23 -18.14
CA LEU A 289 -1.90 -1.30 -17.98
C LEU A 289 -2.49 -2.52 -17.24
N ALA A 290 -3.28 -2.29 -16.20
CA ALA A 290 -3.94 -3.34 -15.44
C ALA A 290 -4.92 -4.14 -16.32
N ASN A 291 -5.70 -3.46 -17.16
CA ASN A 291 -6.62 -4.10 -18.11
C ASN A 291 -5.85 -4.89 -19.18
N ARG A 292 -4.80 -4.30 -19.76
CA ARG A 292 -3.96 -4.97 -20.78
C ARG A 292 -3.27 -6.23 -20.26
N ARG A 293 -2.90 -6.25 -18.98
CA ARG A 293 -2.20 -7.38 -18.34
C ARG A 293 -3.15 -8.34 -17.61
N GLY A 294 -4.47 -8.12 -17.66
CA GLY A 294 -5.45 -8.99 -17.01
C GLY A 294 -5.29 -9.08 -15.49
N ILE A 295 -4.95 -7.96 -14.82
CA ILE A 295 -4.71 -7.94 -13.38
C ILE A 295 -6.00 -8.32 -12.62
N GLY A 296 -5.95 -9.42 -11.87
CA GLY A 296 -7.07 -9.94 -11.10
C GLY A 296 -7.61 -8.96 -10.06
N ARG A 297 -8.95 -8.82 -10.02
CA ARG A 297 -9.66 -7.85 -9.16
C ARG A 297 -10.47 -8.49 -8.02
N THR A 298 -10.71 -9.79 -8.13
CA THR A 298 -11.57 -10.54 -7.21
C THR A 298 -10.94 -11.89 -6.87
N ARG A 299 -11.32 -12.44 -5.73
CA ARG A 299 -10.93 -13.77 -5.27
C ARG A 299 -12.18 -14.66 -5.10
N PRO A 300 -12.18 -15.92 -5.54
CA PRO A 300 -13.23 -16.87 -5.18
C PRO A 300 -13.29 -17.07 -3.64
N GLY A 301 -14.49 -17.21 -3.10
CA GLY A 301 -14.70 -17.60 -1.70
C GLY A 301 -14.09 -18.96 -1.39
N ALA A 302 -13.55 -19.14 -0.19
CA ALA A 302 -13.20 -20.48 0.27
C ALA A 302 -14.51 -21.26 0.46
N ALA A 303 -14.64 -22.43 -0.19
CA ALA A 303 -15.74 -23.34 0.07
C ALA A 303 -15.74 -23.66 1.58
N GLY A 304 -16.88 -23.47 2.24
CA GLY A 304 -17.05 -23.99 3.60
C GLY A 304 -16.81 -25.50 3.62
N PRO A 305 -16.49 -26.12 4.77
CA PRO A 305 -16.39 -27.57 4.85
C PRO A 305 -17.71 -28.16 4.34
N THR A 306 -17.65 -28.84 3.21
CA THR A 306 -18.78 -29.59 2.67
C THR A 306 -19.25 -30.50 3.79
N ALA A 307 -20.47 -30.29 4.31
CA ALA A 307 -21.07 -31.27 5.20
C ALA A 307 -20.95 -32.61 4.47
N ALA A 308 -20.24 -33.57 5.08
CA ALA A 308 -20.09 -34.90 4.53
C ALA A 308 -21.49 -35.35 4.11
N ARG A 309 -21.66 -35.68 2.82
CA ARG A 309 -22.91 -36.32 2.39
C ARG A 309 -23.06 -37.53 3.31
N PRO A 310 -24.21 -37.73 3.97
CA PRO A 310 -24.44 -39.00 4.63
C PRO A 310 -24.20 -40.10 3.59
N ASP A 311 -23.32 -41.04 3.91
CA ASP A 311 -23.00 -42.15 3.03
C ASP A 311 -24.31 -42.77 2.53
N PRO A 312 -24.43 -43.09 1.22
CA PRO A 312 -25.62 -43.77 0.74
C PRO A 312 -25.76 -45.07 1.54
N VAL A 313 -26.85 -45.18 2.31
CA VAL A 313 -27.22 -46.41 3.00
C VAL A 313 -27.22 -47.52 1.94
N PRO A 314 -26.47 -48.61 2.10
CA PRO A 314 -26.49 -49.70 1.15
C PRO A 314 -27.92 -50.22 1.02
N ALA A 315 -28.54 -50.04 -0.14
CA ALA A 315 -29.79 -50.68 -0.48
C ALA A 315 -29.50 -52.17 -0.71
N GLY A 316 -29.54 -52.96 0.37
CA GLY A 316 -29.25 -54.39 0.27
C GLY A 316 -28.99 -55.06 1.60
N ALA A 317 -29.99 -55.11 2.47
CA ALA A 317 -30.07 -56.14 3.51
C ALA A 317 -31.53 -56.30 3.98
N GLY A 318 -32.13 -57.45 3.63
CA GLY A 318 -33.27 -58.00 4.36
C GLY A 318 -34.67 -57.67 3.83
N GLN A 319 -35.06 -58.27 2.70
CA GLN A 319 -36.45 -58.70 2.52
C GLN A 319 -36.48 -60.23 2.45
N ASP A 320 -36.27 -60.86 3.60
CA ASP A 320 -36.74 -62.23 3.79
C ASP A 320 -38.23 -62.14 4.10
N ALA A 321 -39.03 -62.67 3.18
CA ALA A 321 -40.47 -62.70 3.23
C ALA A 321 -40.94 -63.65 4.34
N HIS A 322 -41.71 -63.13 5.30
CA HIS A 322 -42.62 -63.92 6.12
C HIS A 322 -44.07 -63.53 5.80
N PRO A 323 -44.94 -64.47 5.38
CA PRO A 323 -46.37 -64.21 5.26
C PRO A 323 -47.04 -64.54 6.61
N GLY A 324 -47.77 -63.60 7.20
CA GLY A 324 -48.55 -63.90 8.40
C GLY A 324 -49.28 -62.74 9.06
N PHE A 325 -50.60 -62.71 8.84
CA PHE A 325 -51.68 -62.15 9.67
C PHE A 325 -52.12 -60.68 9.52
N PRO A 326 -53.45 -60.43 9.41
CA PRO A 326 -54.03 -59.10 9.36
C PRO A 326 -54.51 -58.65 10.76
N GLY A 327 -54.39 -57.36 11.05
CA GLY A 327 -54.99 -56.75 12.24
C GLY A 327 -54.75 -55.26 12.27
N GLY A 328 -55.83 -54.48 12.14
CA GLY A 328 -55.76 -53.01 12.14
C GLY A 328 -55.51 -52.41 13.51
N MET A 329 -55.18 -51.12 13.54
CA MET A 329 -55.82 -50.06 14.35
C MET A 329 -55.01 -48.76 14.25
N HIS A 330 -55.76 -47.67 14.39
CA HIS A 330 -55.37 -46.27 14.36
C HIS A 330 -54.29 -45.88 15.40
N ALA A 331 -53.44 -44.88 15.08
CA ALA A 331 -53.09 -43.78 15.99
C ALA A 331 -52.23 -42.68 15.31
N VAL A 332 -52.87 -41.51 15.13
CA VAL A 332 -52.44 -40.13 15.40
C VAL A 332 -50.95 -39.74 15.23
N ALA A 333 -50.70 -38.82 14.30
CA ALA A 333 -49.47 -38.07 14.17
C ALA A 333 -49.32 -37.01 15.30
N GLY A 334 -48.24 -37.13 16.07
CA GLY A 334 -47.76 -36.14 17.03
C GLY A 334 -46.24 -35.98 16.90
N VAL A 335 -45.81 -34.73 16.71
CA VAL A 335 -44.44 -34.22 16.55
C VAL A 335 -43.42 -34.83 17.54
N PRO A 336 -42.14 -34.99 17.18
CA PRO A 336 -41.06 -34.98 18.16
C PRO A 336 -40.12 -33.78 18.00
N ALA A 337 -40.09 -32.97 19.05
CA ALA A 337 -38.94 -32.13 19.39
C ALA A 337 -37.78 -33.04 19.84
N GLN A 338 -36.56 -32.80 19.33
CA GLN A 338 -35.36 -33.43 19.88
C GLN A 338 -34.56 -32.44 20.71
N VAL A 339 -34.76 -32.55 22.02
CA VAL A 339 -33.82 -32.17 23.08
C VAL A 339 -32.71 -33.23 23.09
N ARG A 340 -31.45 -32.82 22.97
CA ARG A 340 -30.29 -33.71 23.15
C ARG A 340 -30.08 -33.96 24.64
N SER A 341 -30.36 -35.17 25.10
CA SER A 341 -29.93 -35.70 26.39
C SER A 341 -28.47 -36.16 26.31
N TRP A 342 -27.69 -35.77 27.31
CA TRP A 342 -26.31 -36.20 27.54
C TRP A 342 -26.31 -37.54 28.32
N ASP A 343 -25.47 -38.49 27.90
CA ASP A 343 -25.35 -39.84 28.50
C ASP A 343 -23.98 -40.03 29.17
N PRO A 344 -23.91 -40.28 30.49
CA PRO A 344 -22.67 -40.42 31.25
C PRO A 344 -22.22 -41.86 31.58
N THR A 345 -22.52 -42.87 30.76
CA THR A 345 -22.08 -44.27 31.07
C THR A 345 -20.96 -44.82 30.20
N GLN A 346 -19.86 -44.08 30.04
CA GLN A 346 -18.60 -44.68 29.59
C GLN A 346 -17.45 -44.23 30.48
N TYR A 347 -17.23 -44.93 31.60
CA TYR A 347 -15.90 -45.38 32.06
C TYR A 347 -16.09 -46.42 33.17
N GLY A 348 -15.43 -47.57 32.98
CA GLY A 348 -15.60 -48.77 33.78
C GLY A 348 -15.07 -48.67 35.20
N THR A 349 -15.75 -49.41 36.06
CA THR A 349 -15.54 -49.60 37.50
C THR A 349 -14.42 -50.59 37.83
N GLY A 350 -13.73 -50.31 38.93
CA GLY A 350 -13.05 -51.26 39.81
C GLY A 350 -12.06 -50.51 40.70
N ARG A 351 -12.02 -50.60 42.03
CA ARG A 351 -12.57 -51.57 42.99
C ARG A 351 -12.19 -51.10 44.41
N HIS A 352 -13.15 -51.13 45.36
CA HIS A 352 -13.04 -51.07 46.85
C HIS A 352 -12.31 -49.85 47.48
N GLY A 353 -12.68 -49.25 48.61
CA GLY A 353 -13.56 -49.62 49.72
C GLY A 353 -12.83 -49.30 51.04
N THR A 354 -13.47 -48.45 51.87
CA THR A 354 -13.33 -48.23 53.33
C THR A 354 -12.13 -47.45 53.93
N ASP A 355 -12.51 -46.37 54.61
CA ASP A 355 -12.15 -45.90 55.96
C ASP A 355 -10.69 -45.63 56.37
N GLY A 356 -10.51 -44.53 57.11
CA GLY A 356 -9.51 -44.50 58.19
C GLY A 356 -8.52 -43.35 58.15
N HIS A 357 -8.65 -42.51 59.17
CA HIS A 357 -7.76 -41.45 59.62
C HIS A 357 -6.27 -41.84 59.84
N VAL A 358 -5.41 -40.81 59.73
CA VAL A 358 -4.19 -40.54 60.56
C VAL A 358 -2.79 -40.93 60.02
N ASP A 359 -1.88 -39.97 60.23
CA ASP A 359 -0.40 -39.95 60.24
C ASP A 359 0.45 -39.91 58.95
N ALA A 360 1.18 -38.80 58.81
CA ALA A 360 2.49 -38.74 58.16
C ALA A 360 3.56 -39.29 59.15
N PRO A 361 4.64 -39.95 58.70
CA PRO A 361 5.86 -39.17 58.39
C PRO A 361 6.80 -39.73 57.29
N ILE A 362 7.48 -38.79 56.63
CA ILE A 362 8.92 -38.74 56.27
C ILE A 362 9.66 -40.08 56.07
N THR A 363 10.10 -40.36 54.84
CA THR A 363 11.40 -41.02 54.56
C THR A 363 12.00 -40.52 53.23
N ALA A 364 13.33 -40.37 53.23
CA ALA A 364 14.17 -39.72 52.22
C ALA A 364 14.30 -40.50 50.89
N PRO A 365 14.71 -39.84 49.79
CA PRO A 365 14.98 -40.51 48.51
C PRO A 365 16.38 -41.14 48.48
N SER A 366 16.47 -42.40 48.03
CA SER A 366 17.73 -43.10 47.77
C SER A 366 18.11 -43.03 46.28
N ALA A 367 19.31 -42.50 46.08
CA ALA A 367 20.32 -42.63 45.02
C ALA A 367 19.99 -43.17 43.60
N ALA A 368 20.57 -42.43 42.64
CA ALA A 368 20.64 -42.60 41.20
C ALA A 368 21.39 -43.85 40.70
N PRO A 369 21.42 -44.04 39.37
CA PRO A 369 22.72 -44.05 38.70
C PRO A 369 22.86 -43.01 37.58
N LEU A 370 24.07 -42.46 37.52
CA LEU A 370 24.62 -41.52 36.55
C LEU A 370 24.71 -42.13 35.14
N VAL A 371 24.36 -41.34 34.12
CA VAL A 371 24.81 -41.54 32.73
C VAL A 371 25.51 -40.28 32.26
N GLN A 372 26.69 -40.49 31.67
CA GLN A 372 27.75 -39.52 31.39
C GLN A 372 27.46 -38.68 30.14
N HIS A 373 27.77 -37.38 30.21
CA HIS A 373 27.83 -36.45 29.08
C HIS A 373 29.22 -36.48 28.41
N PRO A 374 29.32 -36.53 27.07
CA PRO A 374 30.57 -36.26 26.38
C PRO A 374 30.88 -34.75 26.31
N ALA A 375 32.16 -34.43 26.46
CA ALA A 375 32.74 -33.09 26.59
C ALA A 375 32.78 -32.25 25.29
N GLU A 376 32.78 -30.93 25.46
CA GLU A 376 33.01 -29.89 24.44
C GLU A 376 34.41 -29.96 23.80
N PRO A 377 34.54 -29.61 22.50
CA PRO A 377 35.81 -29.21 21.90
C PRO A 377 35.94 -27.68 21.74
N THR A 378 37.11 -27.18 22.20
CA THR A 378 37.70 -25.83 22.07
C THR A 378 37.70 -25.27 20.62
N PRO A 379 37.59 -23.93 20.41
CA PRO A 379 37.40 -23.34 19.07
C PRO A 379 38.68 -23.29 18.22
N ALA A 380 38.53 -23.59 16.92
CA ALA A 380 39.52 -23.37 15.86
C ALA A 380 39.19 -22.09 15.05
N PRO A 381 40.17 -21.40 14.43
CA PRO A 381 39.99 -20.06 13.86
C PRO A 381 39.15 -20.05 12.58
N LEU A 382 38.26 -19.06 12.45
CA LEU A 382 37.40 -18.86 11.29
C LEU A 382 38.21 -18.48 10.03
N GLN A 383 38.25 -19.40 9.06
CA GLN A 383 38.65 -19.11 7.68
C GLN A 383 37.50 -18.38 6.95
N ARG A 384 37.85 -17.34 6.17
CA ARG A 384 36.90 -16.57 5.34
C ARG A 384 36.38 -17.44 4.19
N PRO A 385 35.08 -17.39 3.84
CA PRO A 385 34.58 -18.04 2.65
C PRO A 385 35.01 -17.27 1.39
N VAL A 386 35.72 -17.97 0.50
CA VAL A 386 36.02 -17.58 -0.87
C VAL A 386 34.77 -17.85 -1.72
N TRP A 387 34.27 -16.83 -2.42
CA TRP A 387 33.22 -16.98 -3.43
C TRP A 387 33.76 -17.76 -4.64
N GLN A 388 33.10 -18.85 -5.01
CA GLN A 388 33.33 -19.56 -6.27
C GLN A 388 32.45 -18.94 -7.37
N ASP A 389 33.09 -18.39 -8.39
CA ASP A 389 32.48 -17.98 -9.66
C ASP A 389 32.03 -19.23 -10.44
N PRO A 390 30.79 -19.33 -10.94
CA PRO A 390 30.33 -20.51 -11.68
C PRO A 390 30.64 -20.49 -13.18
N PHE A 391 31.56 -19.64 -13.68
CA PHE A 391 31.94 -19.63 -15.10
C PHE A 391 33.44 -19.34 -15.32
N GLY A 392 34.30 -20.35 -15.18
CA GLY A 392 35.58 -20.45 -15.91
C GLY A 392 35.36 -21.21 -17.22
N SER A 393 36.11 -21.04 -18.32
CA SER A 393 37.49 -20.57 -18.54
C SER A 393 37.67 -20.29 -20.06
N PRO A 394 38.88 -20.25 -20.64
CA PRO A 394 39.85 -19.14 -20.68
C PRO A 394 40.15 -18.69 -22.13
N VAL A 395 40.52 -17.44 -22.39
CA VAL A 395 41.31 -17.12 -23.60
C VAL A 395 42.35 -16.03 -23.31
N ASP A 396 43.57 -16.34 -23.74
CA ASP A 396 44.82 -15.62 -23.63
C ASP A 396 44.80 -14.15 -24.08
N ARG A 397 45.61 -13.34 -23.40
CA ARG A 397 46.11 -12.07 -23.92
C ARG A 397 47.18 -12.32 -24.99
N PRO A 398 47.29 -11.42 -25.96
CA PRO A 398 48.57 -10.69 -26.08
C PRO A 398 48.39 -9.17 -26.08
N ARG A 399 49.44 -8.47 -25.65
CA ARG A 399 49.53 -7.01 -25.58
C ARG A 399 50.40 -6.48 -26.74
N ALA A 400 50.02 -5.30 -27.22
CA ALA A 400 50.81 -4.27 -27.92
C ALA A 400 50.82 -4.25 -29.47
N GLY A 401 50.43 -3.09 -30.03
CA GLY A 401 50.92 -2.62 -31.33
C GLY A 401 49.96 -1.81 -32.22
N ALA A 402 50.10 -0.48 -32.20
CA ALA A 402 49.92 0.49 -33.30
C ALA A 402 48.52 0.93 -33.84
N ALA A 403 48.45 2.27 -33.94
CA ALA A 403 47.55 3.26 -34.59
C ALA A 403 46.63 2.90 -35.80
N GLN A 404 45.39 3.42 -35.71
CA GLN A 404 44.48 4.12 -36.70
C GLN A 404 44.30 3.61 -38.16
N PRO A 405 43.21 3.99 -38.91
CA PRO A 405 41.99 4.76 -38.58
C PRO A 405 40.66 4.05 -39.00
N ALA A 406 39.52 4.68 -38.67
CA ALA A 406 38.15 4.22 -38.98
C ALA A 406 37.76 4.34 -40.47
N PRO A 407 36.83 3.49 -40.98
CA PRO A 407 36.05 3.80 -42.18
C PRO A 407 34.59 4.16 -41.85
N GLY A 408 34.08 5.12 -42.62
CA GLY A 408 32.85 5.87 -42.38
C GLY A 408 31.54 5.12 -42.56
N ARG A 409 30.48 5.77 -42.05
CA ARG A 409 29.08 5.44 -42.28
C ARG A 409 28.64 6.06 -43.61
N ASP A 410 28.24 5.22 -44.55
CA ASP A 410 27.44 5.63 -45.70
C ASP A 410 25.96 5.68 -45.33
N TYR A 411 25.37 6.85 -45.50
CA TYR A 411 23.94 7.07 -45.70
C TYR A 411 23.70 7.14 -47.20
N THR A 412 22.91 6.24 -47.78
CA THR A 412 21.97 6.49 -48.90
C THR A 412 21.36 5.19 -49.42
N ALA A 413 20.12 5.31 -49.91
CA ALA A 413 19.34 4.36 -50.70
C ALA A 413 18.74 3.16 -49.93
N ASP A 414 17.49 2.75 -50.11
CA ASP A 414 16.36 3.26 -50.88
C ASP A 414 15.14 2.39 -50.48
N ARG A 415 13.96 3.01 -50.51
CA ARG A 415 12.65 2.44 -50.89
C ARG A 415 12.06 1.22 -50.16
N HIS A 416 10.84 1.44 -49.68
CA HIS A 416 9.80 0.46 -49.36
C HIS A 416 9.67 -0.67 -50.40
N PRO A 417 9.30 -1.87 -49.91
CA PRO A 417 8.20 -2.61 -50.49
C PRO A 417 7.13 -2.99 -49.45
N SER A 418 5.91 -2.95 -49.94
CA SER A 418 4.62 -3.33 -49.36
C SER A 418 4.45 -4.85 -49.09
N GLY A 419 3.82 -5.19 -47.96
CA GLY A 419 3.06 -6.43 -47.70
C GLY A 419 3.85 -7.70 -47.38
N PRO A 420 3.31 -8.67 -46.60
CA PRO A 420 1.99 -9.26 -46.85
C PRO A 420 1.00 -9.29 -45.66
N SER A 421 -0.24 -9.60 -46.05
CA SER A 421 -1.54 -9.61 -45.41
C SER A 421 -1.77 -10.62 -44.27
N HIS A 422 -2.67 -10.23 -43.35
CA HIS A 422 -3.31 -11.08 -42.34
C HIS A 422 -4.23 -12.17 -42.95
N PRO A 423 -4.38 -13.35 -42.32
CA PRO A 423 -5.40 -14.33 -42.68
C PRO A 423 -6.79 -13.95 -42.12
N GLY A 424 -7.83 -14.18 -42.92
CA GLY A 424 -9.24 -13.86 -42.62
C GLY A 424 -9.98 -14.97 -41.87
N GLY A 425 -10.88 -14.55 -40.96
CA GLY A 425 -11.91 -15.40 -40.34
C GLY A 425 -13.30 -15.15 -40.98
N PRO A 426 -14.25 -16.10 -40.87
CA PRO A 426 -15.41 -16.16 -41.74
C PRO A 426 -16.62 -15.37 -41.23
N GLY A 427 -17.36 -14.78 -42.18
CA GLY A 427 -18.77 -14.41 -42.03
C GLY A 427 -19.03 -12.92 -42.14
N TYR A 428 -19.46 -12.45 -43.32
CA TYR A 428 -20.68 -11.67 -43.58
C TYR A 428 -20.71 -11.29 -45.08
N PRO A 429 -21.87 -11.36 -45.76
CA PRO A 429 -21.98 -11.18 -47.22
C PRO A 429 -21.92 -9.70 -47.64
N ALA A 430 -21.41 -9.47 -48.86
CA ALA A 430 -21.19 -8.14 -49.45
C ALA A 430 -22.47 -7.56 -50.10
N GLY A 431 -22.67 -6.25 -49.93
CA GLY A 431 -23.58 -5.46 -50.78
C GLY A 431 -24.48 -4.49 -50.04
N THR A 432 -23.97 -3.31 -49.66
CA THR A 432 -24.76 -2.06 -49.58
C THR A 432 -23.80 -0.84 -49.57
N PRO A 433 -24.10 0.22 -50.36
CA PRO A 433 -23.23 1.39 -50.52
C PRO A 433 -23.42 2.44 -49.41
N TYR A 434 -22.33 3.13 -49.06
CA TYR A 434 -22.30 4.30 -48.17
C TYR A 434 -22.93 5.53 -48.85
N PRO A 435 -23.74 6.35 -48.14
CA PRO A 435 -24.08 7.69 -48.57
C PRO A 435 -23.12 8.74 -47.98
N SER A 436 -22.54 9.53 -48.87
CA SER A 436 -21.92 10.85 -48.64
C SER A 436 -22.97 11.92 -48.25
N GLY A 437 -22.52 12.95 -47.51
CA GLY A 437 -23.34 13.97 -46.82
C GLY A 437 -24.11 14.96 -47.72
N PRO A 438 -24.64 16.08 -47.15
CA PRO A 438 -23.88 17.34 -47.16
C PRO A 438 -24.16 18.34 -46.02
N GLY A 439 -23.26 19.31 -45.80
CA GLY A 439 -23.64 20.63 -45.26
C GLY A 439 -22.65 21.35 -44.32
N TYR A 440 -21.62 21.98 -44.88
CA TYR A 440 -20.99 23.20 -44.33
C TYR A 440 -21.29 24.36 -45.29
N PRO A 441 -21.38 25.61 -44.82
CA PRO A 441 -20.99 26.76 -45.63
C PRO A 441 -19.67 27.38 -45.14
N ALA A 442 -19.05 28.07 -46.08
CA ALA A 442 -17.63 28.36 -46.19
C ALA A 442 -17.17 29.62 -45.44
N ALA A 443 -15.86 29.66 -45.21
CA ALA A 443 -15.09 30.86 -44.95
C ALA A 443 -15.02 31.75 -46.20
N THR A 444 -15.07 33.07 -46.00
CA THR A 444 -14.59 34.07 -46.96
C THR A 444 -13.50 34.90 -46.30
N SER A 445 -12.45 35.11 -47.09
CA SER A 445 -11.25 35.89 -46.81
C SER A 445 -11.48 37.39 -47.10
N GLY A 446 -10.82 38.26 -46.33
CA GLY A 446 -10.74 39.70 -46.58
C GLY A 446 -9.61 40.31 -45.75
N ALA A 447 -8.73 41.05 -46.39
CA ALA A 447 -7.40 41.42 -45.92
C ALA A 447 -7.30 42.81 -45.25
N SER A 448 -6.20 42.98 -44.51
CA SER A 448 -5.35 44.18 -44.38
C SER A 448 -5.70 45.32 -43.39
N ALA A 449 -4.74 45.53 -42.48
CA ALA A 449 -4.15 46.78 -41.98
C ALA A 449 -5.02 47.90 -41.39
N ALA A 450 -4.82 48.21 -40.09
CA ALA A 450 -4.33 49.52 -39.59
C ALA A 450 -4.23 49.53 -38.04
N ARG A 451 -3.06 49.96 -37.53
CA ARG A 451 -2.84 50.63 -36.23
C ARG A 451 -2.54 52.11 -36.55
N PRO A 452 -2.40 53.02 -35.57
CA PRO A 452 -3.04 53.18 -34.25
C PRO A 452 -3.67 54.59 -34.13
N ASP A 453 -4.34 54.92 -33.02
CA ASP A 453 -4.45 56.33 -32.64
C ASP A 453 -4.35 56.53 -31.13
N SER A 454 -3.73 57.66 -30.81
CA SER A 454 -3.24 58.16 -29.53
C SER A 454 -4.02 59.41 -29.12
N GLY A 455 -4.04 59.74 -27.83
CA GLY A 455 -4.49 61.03 -27.30
C GLY A 455 -5.24 60.83 -25.99
N ASP A 456 -4.57 61.01 -24.85
CA ASP A 456 -4.38 62.29 -24.13
C ASP A 456 -5.60 62.69 -23.30
N GLY A 457 -5.34 62.88 -22.00
CA GLY A 457 -6.34 63.25 -20.99
C GLY A 457 -5.70 63.33 -19.61
N GLN A 458 -4.66 64.15 -19.52
CA GLN A 458 -3.96 64.52 -18.30
C GLN A 458 -4.72 65.70 -17.67
N GLU A 459 -5.22 65.56 -16.44
CA GLU A 459 -5.68 66.70 -15.64
C GLU A 459 -5.03 66.63 -14.26
N ALA A 460 -4.20 67.64 -14.02
CA ALA A 460 -3.54 67.95 -12.77
C ALA A 460 -4.45 68.82 -11.90
N ARG A 461 -4.19 68.81 -10.58
CA ARG A 461 -4.09 69.96 -9.64
C ARG A 461 -4.17 69.41 -8.21
N ASP A 462 -3.05 69.47 -7.50
CA ASP A 462 -2.66 70.56 -6.59
C ASP A 462 -3.41 70.43 -5.26
N ASP A 463 -2.69 70.09 -4.17
CA ASP A 463 -2.45 71.11 -3.16
C ASP A 463 -1.29 70.75 -2.22
N ASP A 464 -0.60 71.81 -1.85
CA ASP A 464 0.64 71.95 -1.10
C ASP A 464 0.56 71.46 0.37
N GLY A 465 1.74 71.33 0.99
CA GLY A 465 1.87 71.86 2.36
C GLY A 465 2.74 71.12 3.36
N ASP A 466 4.02 71.52 3.39
CA ASP A 466 4.77 71.88 4.60
C ASP A 466 5.53 70.79 5.42
N ARG A 467 6.86 70.87 5.28
CA ARG A 467 7.89 71.11 6.34
C ARG A 467 7.93 70.18 7.57
N SER A 468 8.98 69.37 7.77
CA SER A 468 10.38 69.68 8.17
C SER A 468 10.65 69.60 9.68
N GLY A 469 11.71 68.87 10.05
CA GLY A 469 12.38 68.87 11.37
C GLY A 469 11.90 67.75 12.31
N ASP A 470 12.70 67.18 13.20
CA ASP A 470 14.14 67.26 13.46
C ASP A 470 14.45 66.11 14.46
N GLU A 471 15.63 65.52 14.30
CA GLU A 471 16.48 64.69 15.18
C GLU A 471 15.98 63.74 16.33
N PRO A 472 16.82 62.73 16.70
CA PRO A 472 16.52 61.69 17.68
C PRO A 472 17.11 61.93 19.09
N GLY A 473 16.63 61.19 20.09
CA GLY A 473 17.39 61.01 21.34
C GLY A 473 16.61 60.37 22.51
N ARG A 474 16.83 59.07 22.74
CA ARG A 474 17.40 58.49 23.98
C ARG A 474 17.42 56.97 23.96
#